data_AF-A0A3D0VVL3-F1
#
_entry.id   AF-A0A3D0VVL3-F1
#
_cell.length_a   1.000
_cell.length_b   1.000
_cell.length_c   1.000
_cell.angle_alpha   90.00
_cell.angle_beta   90.00
_cell.angle_gamma   90.00
#
_symmetry.space_group_name_H-M   'P 1'
#
loop_
_entity.id
_entity.type
_entity.pdbx_description
1 polymer ?
#
loop_
_entity_poly.entity_id
_entity_poly.type
_entity_poly.pdbx_seq_one_letter_code
_entity_poly.pdbx_strand_id
1 'polypeptide(L)' 'MSKSDGNIIRVRDILAKYSGNVLRFFILSTHYRKPISFNEDSLDVAEKGFKKLVNFL' A
#
# COMPACT_ATOMS: atom_id res chain seq x y z
N MET A 1 0.16 -2.49 13.49
CA MET A 1 -0.18 -3.89 13.13
C MET A 1 0.64 -4.81 14.02
N SER A 2 -0.01 -5.60 14.87
CA SER A 2 0.66 -6.52 15.80
C SER A 2 -0.03 -7.87 15.78
N LYS A 3 0.75 -8.94 15.98
CA LYS A 3 0.23 -10.32 16.07
C LYS A 3 -0.61 -10.55 17.31
N SER A 4 -0.25 -9.90 18.42
CA SER A 4 -1.00 -9.95 19.68
C SER A 4 -2.38 -9.31 19.54
N ASP A 5 -2.47 -8.25 18.74
CA ASP A 5 -3.66 -7.40 18.67
C ASP A 5 -4.65 -7.88 17.60
N GLY A 6 -4.38 -9.02 16.94
CA GLY A 6 -5.21 -9.59 15.87
C GLY A 6 -5.21 -8.79 14.54
N ASN A 7 -4.73 -7.56 14.55
CA ASN A 7 -4.73 -6.64 13.40
C ASN A 7 -3.49 -6.81 12.51
N ILE A 8 -3.33 -8.01 11.93
CA ILE A 8 -2.33 -8.31 10.90
C ILE A 8 -3.00 -8.42 9.54
N ILE A 9 -2.43 -7.72 8.56
CA ILE A 9 -2.71 -7.94 7.15
C ILE A 9 -1.50 -8.64 6.55
N ARG A 10 -1.70 -9.77 5.87
CA ARG A 10 -0.59 -10.50 5.24
C ARG A 10 -0.32 -9.96 3.86
N VAL A 11 0.96 -9.88 3.51
CA VAL A 11 1.41 -9.45 2.18
C VAL A 11 0.77 -10.29 1.07
N ARG A 12 0.68 -11.61 1.24
CA ARG A 12 0.02 -12.51 0.26
C ARG A 12 -1.45 -12.17 0.02
N ASP A 13 -2.16 -11.73 1.05
CA ASP A 13 -3.58 -11.39 0.96
C ASP A 13 -3.75 -10.04 0.22
N ILE A 14 -2.83 -9.10 0.43
CA ILE A 14 -2.78 -7.82 -0.29
C ILE A 14 -2.41 -8.03 -1.76
N LEU A 15 -1.41 -8.87 -2.04
CA LEU A 15 -0.94 -9.13 -3.41
C LEU A 15 -1.97 -9.86 -4.28
N ALA A 16 -2.99 -10.46 -3.66
CA ALA A 16 -4.14 -10.99 -4.40
C ALA A 16 -5.08 -9.89 -4.92
N LYS A 17 -5.05 -8.69 -4.33
CA LYS A 17 -5.91 -7.54 -4.70
C LYS A 17 -5.17 -6.42 -5.43
N TYR A 18 -3.93 -6.15 -5.03
CA TYR A 18 -3.11 -5.05 -5.55
C TYR A 18 -1.79 -5.56 -6.11
N SER A 19 -1.28 -4.91 -7.15
CA SER A 19 0.05 -5.25 -7.67
C SER A 19 1.15 -4.90 -6.66
N GLY A 20 2.26 -5.65 -6.70
CA GLY A 20 3.43 -5.36 -5.86
C GLY A 20 4.02 -3.96 -6.08
N ASN A 21 3.90 -3.42 -7.29
CA ASN A 21 4.36 -2.07 -7.60
C ASN A 21 3.49 -0.99 -6.95
N VAL A 22 2.17 -1.20 -6.90
CA VAL A 22 1.24 -0.30 -6.20
C VAL A 22 1.52 -0.32 -4.70
N LEU A 23 1.74 -1.50 -4.12
CA LEU A 23 2.11 -1.63 -2.71
C LEU A 23 3.45 -0.94 -2.41
N ARG A 24 4.46 -1.12 -3.28
CA ARG A 24 5.76 -0.45 -3.15
C ARG A 24 5.62 1.06 -3.25
N PHE A 25 4.84 1.55 -4.21
CA PHE A 25 4.55 2.98 -4.39
C PHE A 25 3.88 3.57 -3.14
N PHE A 26 2.90 2.89 -2.57
CA PHE A 26 2.25 3.27 -1.31
C PHE A 26 3.22 3.36 -0.13
N ILE A 27 4.09 2.36 0.05
CA ILE A 27 5.06 2.36 1.16
C ILE A 27 6.06 3.52 0.99
N LEU A 28 6.49 3.79 -0.25
CA LEU A 28 7.45 4.85 -0.56
C LEU A 28 6.84 6.26 -0.57
N SER A 29 5.51 6.39 -0.65
CA SER A 29 4.84 7.69 -0.61
C SER A 29 4.87 8.35 0.77
N THR A 30 5.23 7.59 1.81
CA THR A 30 5.34 8.08 3.19
C THR A 30 6.80 8.06 3.62
N HIS A 31 7.25 9.10 4.34
CA HIS A 31 8.60 9.13 4.88
C HIS A 31 8.82 7.94 5.84
N TYR A 32 9.91 7.19 5.68
CA TYR A 32 10.16 5.93 6.41
C TYR A 32 10.13 6.04 7.94
N ARG A 33 10.41 7.21 8.50
CA ARG A 33 10.32 7.49 9.95
C ARG A 33 8.93 7.88 10.45
N LYS A 34 7.94 8.02 9.56
CA LYS A 34 6.55 8.36 9.93
C LYS A 34 5.75 7.07 10.10
N PRO A 35 4.82 7.02 11.07
CA PRO A 35 3.89 5.90 11.18
C PRO A 35 3.06 5.82 9.91
N ILE A 36 2.89 4.61 9.37
CA ILE A 36 2.06 4.35 8.19
C ILE A 36 0.72 3.77 8.64
N SER A 37 -0.37 4.41 8.26
CA SER A 37 -1.73 3.90 8.45
C SER A 37 -2.11 3.09 7.23
N PHE A 38 -2.26 1.79 7.39
CA PHE A 38 -2.63 0.89 6.30
C PHE A 38 -4.14 0.66 6.28
N ASN A 39 -4.80 1.02 5.18
CA ASN A 39 -6.21 0.70 4.90
C ASN A 39 -6.41 0.56 3.37
N GLU A 40 -7.51 -0.07 2.96
CA GLU A 40 -7.81 -0.32 1.54
C GLU A 40 -8.01 0.99 0.75
N ASP A 41 -8.70 1.98 1.33
CA ASP A 41 -8.91 3.29 0.68
C ASP A 41 -7.58 3.98 0.29
N SER A 42 -6.55 3.87 1.13
CA SER A 42 -5.24 4.45 0.85
C SER A 42 -4.51 3.71 -0.27
N LEU A 43 -4.71 2.40 -0.40
CA LEU A 43 -4.17 1.61 -1.50
C LEU A 43 -4.88 1.94 -2.82
N ASP A 44 -6.19 2.18 -2.80
CA ASP A 44 -6.95 2.60 -3.98
C ASP A 44 -6.48 3.97 -4.49
N VAL A 45 -6.22 4.90 -3.56
CA VAL A 45 -5.63 6.20 -3.90
C VAL A 45 -4.23 6.03 -4.47
N ALA A 46 -3.41 5.18 -3.85
CA ALA A 46 -2.06 4.87 -4.34
C ALA A 46 -2.09 4.22 -5.73
N GLU A 47 -3.04 3.34 -6.00
CA GLU A 47 -3.21 2.69 -7.31
C GLU A 47 -3.57 3.72 -8.38
N LYS A 48 -4.51 4.62 -8.11
CA LYS A 48 -4.88 5.72 -9.02
C LYS A 48 -3.68 6.64 -9.28
N GLY A 49 -2.91 6.98 -8.25
CA GLY A 49 -1.69 7.78 -8.39
C GLY A 49 -0.63 7.08 -9.22
N PHE A 50 -0.40 5.80 -8.97
CA PHE A 50 0.55 4.98 -9.72
C PHE A 50 0.15 4.85 -11.20
N LYS A 51 -1.14 4.59 -11.50
CA LYS A 51 -1.66 4.54 -12.87
C LYS A 51 -1.42 5.86 -13.62
N LYS A 52 -1.64 7.01 -12.98
CA LYS A 52 -1.34 8.32 -13.59
C LYS A 52 0.14 8.49 -13.91
N LEU A 53 1.02 8.09 -12.99
CA LEU A 53 2.47 8.17 -13.19
C LEU A 53 2.94 7.27 -14.33
N VAL A 54 2.45 6.03 -14.39
CA VAL A 54 2.77 5.08 -15.46
C VAL A 54 2.23 5.54 -16.81
N ASN A 55 1.01 6.10 -16.86
CA ASN A 55 0.43 6.59 -18.11
C ASN A 55 1.14 7.85 -18.66
N PHE A 56 1.84 8.59 -17.80
CA PHE A 56 2.60 9.76 -18.22
C PHE A 56 3.94 9.39 -18.86
N LEU A 57 4.55 8.29 -18.43
CA LEU A 57 5.82 7.76 -18.93
C LEU A 57 5.62 6.98 -20.24
#